data_AF-A0A3D4Y3Y9-F1
#
_entry.id   AF-A0A3D4Y3Y9-F1
#
_cell.length_a   1.000
_cell.length_b   1.000
_cell.length_c   1.000
_cell.angle_alpha   90.00
_cell.angle_beta   90.00
_cell.angle_gamma   90.00
#
_symmetry.space_group_name_H-M   'P 1'
#
loop_
_entity.id
_entity.type
_entity.pdbx_description
1 polymer ?
#
loop_
_entity_poly.entity_id
_entity_poly.type
_entity_poly.pdbx_seq_one_letter_code
_entity_poly.pdbx_strand_id
1 'polypeptide(L)' 'MTEVIYLKVSEKTEAAKKAGRRVSVSGMLKFLGVSRSGYHAWLHRVPSDTEKRRESVK' A
#
# COMPACT_ATOMS: atom_id res chain seq x y z
N MET A 1 4.17 1.77 8.11
CA MET A 1 3.66 1.92 6.72
C MET A 1 2.18 2.27 6.81
N THR A 2 1.71 3.29 6.09
CA THR A 2 0.34 3.82 6.24
C THR A 2 -0.56 3.39 5.09
N GLU A 3 -1.85 3.23 5.38
CA GLU A 3 -2.89 2.91 4.38
C GLU A 3 -2.92 3.91 3.23
N VAL A 4 -2.63 5.18 3.52
CA VAL A 4 -2.55 6.26 2.52
C VAL A 4 -1.52 5.94 1.44
N ILE A 5 -0.36 5.38 1.80
CA ILE A 5 0.67 5.04 0.82
C ILE A 5 0.20 3.86 -0.05
N TYR A 6 -0.41 2.85 0.56
CA TYR A 6 -0.96 1.71 -0.18
C TYR A 6 -2.04 2.15 -1.17
N LEU A 7 -3.03 2.93 -0.72
CA LEU A 7 -4.09 3.45 -1.56
C LEU A 7 -3.53 4.25 -2.74
N LYS A 8 -2.59 5.16 -2.47
CA LYS A 8 -1.97 5.98 -3.51
C LYS A 8 -1.21 5.16 -4.56
N VAL A 9 -0.50 4.11 -4.14
CA VAL A 9 0.20 3.19 -5.05
C VAL A 9 -0.81 2.38 -5.86
N SER A 10 -1.81 1.81 -5.19
CA SER A 10 -2.86 0.98 -5.80
C SER A 10 -3.68 1.74 -6.84
N GLU A 11 -4.18 2.93 -6.49
CA GLU A 11 -4.95 3.79 -7.40
C GLU A 11 -4.15 4.15 -8.66
N LYS A 12 -2.88 4.51 -8.49
CA LYS A 12 -2.02 4.84 -9.64
C LYS A 12 -1.73 3.62 -10.51
N THR A 13 -1.55 2.45 -9.92
CA THR A 13 -1.36 1.21 -10.70
C THR A 13 -2.61 0.83 -11.48
N GLU A 14 -3.79 0.94 -10.87
CA GLU A 14 -5.07 0.63 -11.52
C GLU A 14 -5.41 1.67 -12.59
N ALA A 15 -5.20 2.96 -12.34
CA ALA A 15 -5.39 4.02 -13.32
C ALA A 15 -4.49 3.85 -14.54
N ALA A 16 -3.22 3.49 -14.34
CA ALA A 16 -2.30 3.23 -15.43
C ALA A 16 -2.67 1.97 -16.21
N LYS A 17 -3.08 0.90 -15.52
CA LYS A 17 -3.57 -0.33 -16.14
C LYS A 17 -4.78 -0.05 -17.03
N LYS A 18 -5.74 0.76 -16.55
CA LYS A 18 -6.88 1.24 -17.35
C LYS A 18 -6.45 2.08 -18.56
N ALA A 19 -5.37 2.84 -18.44
CA ALA A 19 -4.79 3.62 -19.53
C ALA A 19 -3.85 2.82 -20.47
N GLY A 20 -3.77 1.49 -20.32
CA GLY A 20 -2.87 0.64 -21.13
C GLY A 20 -1.38 0.83 -20.83
N ARG A 21 -1.03 1.50 -19.73
CA ARG A 21 0.35 1.77 -19.30
C ARG A 21 0.74 0.83 -18.15
N ARG A 22 1.98 0.33 -18.16
CA ARG A 22 2.54 -0.41 -17.01
C ARG A 22 3.33 0.55 -16.12
N VAL A 23 3.00 0.58 -14.83
CA VAL A 23 3.81 1.26 -13.80
C VAL A 23 4.46 0.20 -12.92
N SER A 24 5.73 0.39 -12.60
CA SER A 24 6.39 -0.48 -11.63
C SER A 24 6.06 -0.02 -10.21
N VAL A 25 5.48 -0.93 -9.42
CA VAL A 25 5.27 -0.72 -7.98
C VAL A 25 6.60 -0.38 -7.31
N SER A 26 7.67 -1.10 -7.65
CA SER A 26 9.02 -0.86 -7.11
C SER A 26 9.54 0.55 -7.38
N GLY A 27 9.32 1.10 -8.58
CA GLY A 27 9.75 2.45 -8.92
C GLY A 27 8.94 3.50 -8.15
N MET A 28 7.65 3.26 -7.98
CA MET A 28 6.77 4.14 -7.22
C MET A 28 7.11 4.14 -5.73
N LEU A 29 7.41 2.98 -5.15
CA LEU A 29 7.88 2.86 -3.78
C LEU A 29 9.23 3.58 -3.57
N LYS A 30 10.15 3.48 -4.54
CA LYS A 30 11.43 4.20 -4.50
C LYS A 30 11.22 5.72 -4.51
N PHE A 31 10.28 6.22 -5.33
CA PHE A 31 9.92 7.64 -5.34
C PHE A 31 9.28 8.10 -4.01
N LEU A 32 8.49 7.23 -3.38
CA LEU A 32 7.83 7.51 -2.10
C LEU A 32 8.75 7.30 -0.88
N GLY A 33 10.01 6.90 -1.07
CA GLY A 33 10.96 6.63 0.02
C GLY A 33 10.62 5.38 0.84
N VAL A 34 9.86 4.45 0.27
CA VAL A 34 9.41 3.23 0.95
C VAL A 34 10.23 2.03 0.50
N SER A 35 10.68 1.23 1.47
CA SER A 35 11.30 -0.05 1.18
C SER A 35 10.27 -1.07 0.65
N ARG A 36 10.70 -1.89 -0.32
CA ARG A 36 9.86 -3.00 -0.83
C ARG A 36 9.48 -3.97 0.28
N SER A 37 10.40 -4.31 1.18
CA SER A 37 10.14 -5.19 2.32
C SER A 37 9.09 -4.63 3.27
N GLY A 38 9.13 -3.33 3.56
CA GLY A 38 8.12 -2.66 4.39
C GLY A 38 6.74 -2.63 3.73
N TYR A 39 6.68 -2.46 2.41
CA TYR A 39 5.44 -2.55 1.65
C TYR A 39 4.84 -3.97 1.68
N HIS A 40 5.65 -5.00 1.46
CA HIS A 40 5.20 -6.39 1.51
C HIS A 40 4.78 -6.83 2.92
N ALA A 41 5.55 -6.46 3.95
CA ALA A 41 5.21 -6.76 5.34
C ALA A 41 3.87 -6.13 5.73
N TRP A 42 3.57 -4.94 5.22
CA TRP A 42 2.28 -4.29 5.43
C TRP A 42 1.15 -4.97 4.64
N LEU A 43 1.40 -5.35 3.38
CA LEU A 43 0.43 -6.07 2.52
C LEU A 43 -0.02 -7.39 3.12
N HIS A 44 0.90 -8.12 3.74
CA HIS A 44 0.62 -9.40 4.39
C HIS A 44 0.35 -9.25 5.89
N ARG A 45 0.21 -8.02 6.41
CA ARG A 45 -0.11 -7.82 7.81
C ARG A 45 -1.49 -8.40 8.09
N VAL A 46 -1.59 -9.20 9.14
CA VAL A 46 -2.87 -9.62 9.69
C VAL A 46 -3.06 -8.80 10.96
N PRO A 47 -4.02 -7.87 11.00
CA PRO A 47 -4.26 -7.10 12.21
C PRO A 47 -4.76 -8.03 13.32
N SER A 48 -4.18 -7.87 14.51
CA SER A 48 -4.63 -8.61 15.69
C SER A 48 -6.06 -8.21 16.08
N ASP A 49 -6.78 -9.08 16.78
CA ASP A 49 -8.14 -8.76 17.21
C ASP A 49 -8.19 -7.55 18.16
N THR A 50 -7.10 -7.30 18.90
CA THR A 50 -6.90 -6.08 19.68
C THR A 50 -6.71 -4.83 18.82
N GLU A 51 -5.99 -4.92 17.69
CA GLU A 51 -5.86 -3.80 16.75
C GLU A 51 -7.19 -3.49 16.07
N LYS A 52 -7.94 -4.51 15.65
CA LYS A 52 -9.28 -4.35 15.08
C LYS A 52 -10.23 -3.66 16.07
N ARG A 53 -10.19 -4.05 17.36
CA ARG A 53 -10.98 -3.37 18.42
C ARG A 53 -10.57 -1.92 18.61
N ARG A 54 -9.30 -1.58 18.46
CA ARG A 54 -8.83 -0.17 18.54
C ARG A 54 -9.29 0.65 17.35
N GLU A 55 -9.26 0.07 16.14
CA GLU A 55 -9.76 0.73 14.93
C GLU A 55 -11.28 0.96 14.98
N SER A 56 -12.06 0.02 15.54
CA SER A 56 -13.52 0.16 15.66
C SER A 56 -13.98 1.15 16.74
N VAL A 57 -13.10 1.49 17.68
CA VAL A 57 -13.39 2.41 18.81
C VAL A 57 -12.95 3.85 18.49
N LYS A 58 -12.22 4.05 17.39
CA LYS A 58 -11.75 5.35 16.93
C LYS A 58 -12.78 6.05 16.05
#